data_AF-A0A3L6VLX3-F1
#
_entry.id   AF-A0A3L6VLX3-F1
#
_cell.length_a   1.000
_cell.length_b   1.000
_cell.length_c   1.000
_cell.angle_alpha   90.00
_cell.angle_beta   90.00
_cell.angle_gamma   90.00
#
_symmetry.space_group_name_H-M   'P 1'
#
loop_
_entity.id
_entity.type
_entity.pdbx_description
1 polymer ?
#
loop_
_entity_poly.entity_id
_entity_poly.type
_entity_poly.pdbx_seq_one_letter_code
_entity_poly.pdbx_strand_id
1 'polypeptide(L)'
;MKQRLSVLVQNARTIQSVAIQLPASMLQHLDVLQQVDNKFILVQCKAPLLLLCIDQHAADERVKLEALENAHLSAAFPSRSLDKSHVLELNDIEKQVVRCHGDSIRHWGFEVVEDGDVDKWSLARVPVVDHREATCDDFFEYLHLLATMAAPTLRPPAITRFLHSRACRSAIMFGDPLTREECQTLIRQLSTCRLPFQCAHGRPSIIPLVQFTQSD
;
A
#
# COMPACT_ATOMS: atom_id res chain seq x y z
N MET A 1 7.81 -10.43 -9.22
CA MET A 1 8.13 -9.07 -9.75
C MET A 1 9.64 -8.88 -9.80
N LYS A 2 10.16 -8.11 -10.77
CA LYS A 2 11.58 -7.71 -10.85
C LYS A 2 11.68 -6.20 -10.89
N GLN A 3 12.50 -5.60 -10.03
CA GLN A 3 12.83 -4.17 -10.13
C GLN A 3 14.16 -4.01 -10.87
N ARG A 4 14.24 -3.06 -11.80
CA ARG A 4 15.48 -2.67 -12.47
C ARG A 4 15.96 -1.36 -11.86
N LEU A 5 17.15 -1.37 -11.26
CA LEU A 5 17.80 -0.19 -10.69
C LEU A 5 19.22 -0.09 -11.25
N SER A 6 19.74 1.13 -11.39
CA SER A 6 21.14 1.38 -11.72
C SER A 6 21.97 1.39 -10.44
N VAL A 7 23.10 0.69 -10.44
CA VAL A 7 23.98 0.50 -9.28
C VAL A 7 25.40 0.79 -9.69
N LEU A 8 26.18 1.38 -8.79
CA LEU A 8 27.61 1.51 -9.01
C LEU A 8 28.26 0.14 -8.77
N VAL A 9 28.89 -0.38 -9.81
CA VAL A 9 29.75 -1.55 -9.73
C VAL A 9 31.17 -1.04 -9.59
N GLN A 10 31.81 -1.41 -8.48
CA GLN A 10 33.22 -1.13 -8.24
C GLN A 10 34.02 -2.39 -8.49
N ASN A 11 34.99 -2.29 -9.39
CA ASN A 11 36.15 -3.17 -9.39
C ASN A 11 37.40 -2.36 -9.00
N ALA A 12 38.54 -3.03 -8.80
CA ALA A 12 39.78 -2.38 -8.33
C ALA A 12 40.30 -1.24 -9.23
N ARG A 13 39.70 -0.98 -10.40
CA ARG A 13 40.21 -0.04 -11.41
C ARG A 13 39.16 0.90 -12.03
N THR A 14 37.86 0.70 -11.82
CA THR A 14 36.81 1.52 -12.47
C THR A 14 35.48 1.48 -11.70
N ILE A 15 34.77 2.61 -11.69
CA ILE A 15 33.36 2.71 -11.27
C ILE A 15 32.51 2.71 -12.53
N GLN A 16 31.67 1.70 -12.73
CA GLN A 16 30.70 1.65 -13.84
C GLN A 16 29.28 1.56 -13.30
N SER A 17 28.34 2.29 -13.89
CA SER A 17 26.92 2.12 -13.59
C SER A 17 26.41 0.88 -14.33
N VAL A 18 25.97 -0.13 -13.60
CA VAL A 18 25.35 -1.33 -14.17
C VAL A 18 23.90 -1.41 -13.71
N ALA A 19 23.01 -1.76 -14.63
CA ALA A 19 21.62 -2.05 -14.28
C ALA A 19 21.54 -3.44 -13.62
N ILE A 20 21.18 -3.49 -12.35
CA ILE A 20 20.93 -4.74 -11.63
C ILE A 20 19.43 -5.03 -11.63
N GLN A 21 19.07 -6.29 -11.87
CA GLN A 21 17.71 -6.77 -11.67
C GLN A 21 17.61 -7.47 -10.31
N LEU A 22 16.73 -6.96 -9.46
CA LEU A 22 16.44 -7.55 -8.15
C LEU A 22 15.14 -8.36 -8.24
N PRO A 23 15.20 -9.71 -8.27
CA PRO A 23 14.00 -10.53 -8.13
C PRO A 23 13.55 -10.52 -6.67
N ALA A 24 12.23 -10.49 -6.43
CA ALA A 24 11.69 -10.51 -5.06
C ALA A 24 12.16 -11.73 -4.23
N SER A 25 12.42 -12.88 -4.88
CA SER A 25 12.95 -14.09 -4.23
C SER A 25 14.35 -13.89 -3.64
N MET A 26 15.12 -12.89 -4.10
CA MET A 26 16.42 -12.56 -3.50
C MET A 26 16.26 -12.11 -2.04
N LEU A 27 15.14 -11.44 -1.71
CA LEU A 27 14.90 -10.89 -0.37
C LEU A 27 14.87 -11.98 0.72
N GLN A 28 14.48 -13.20 0.37
CA GLN A 28 14.46 -14.35 1.29
C GLN A 28 15.86 -14.81 1.71
N HIS A 29 16.89 -14.42 0.96
CA HIS A 29 18.27 -14.89 1.10
C HIS A 29 19.22 -13.75 1.52
N LEU A 30 18.66 -12.64 2.02
CA LEU A 30 19.45 -11.51 2.49
C LEU A 30 19.89 -11.72 3.93
N ASP A 31 21.18 -11.51 4.16
CA ASP A 31 21.77 -11.48 5.49
C ASP A 31 21.75 -10.05 6.03
N VAL A 32 21.13 -9.85 7.20
CA VAL A 32 21.22 -8.56 7.89
C VAL A 32 22.64 -8.37 8.41
N LEU A 33 23.28 -7.28 8.00
CA LEU A 33 24.56 -6.87 8.56
C LEU A 33 24.33 -6.05 9.82
N GLN A 34 23.65 -4.91 9.70
CA GLN A 34 23.41 -3.99 10.81
C GLN A 34 22.31 -2.97 10.46
N GLN A 35 21.68 -2.39 11.48
CA GLN A 35 20.89 -1.17 11.35
C GLN A 35 21.80 0.07 11.38
N VAL A 36 21.60 0.99 10.45
CA VAL A 36 22.37 2.24 10.30
C VAL A 36 21.49 3.43 10.67
N ASP A 37 22.00 4.28 11.56
CA ASP A 37 21.36 5.52 12.05
C ASP A 37 19.92 5.36 12.59
N ASN A 38 19.54 4.15 12.99
CA ASN A 38 18.17 3.77 13.33
C ASN A 38 17.15 4.11 12.22
N LYS A 39 17.56 4.06 10.96
CA LYS A 39 16.73 4.43 9.80
C LYS A 39 16.79 3.42 8.67
N PHE A 40 17.96 2.82 8.49
CA PHE A 40 18.23 1.94 7.37
C PHE A 40 18.71 0.58 7.87
N ILE A 41 18.42 -0.46 7.09
CA ILE A 41 18.91 -1.81 7.34
C ILE A 41 19.87 -2.15 6.21
N LEU A 42 21.13 -2.35 6.57
CA LEU A 42 22.17 -2.77 5.65
C LEU A 42 22.16 -4.30 5.54
N VAL A 43 22.03 -4.79 4.31
CA VAL A 43 21.88 -6.22 4.04
C VAL A 43 22.77 -6.66 2.89
N GLN A 44 23.13 -7.94 2.90
CA GLN A 44 24.01 -8.51 1.89
C GLN A 44 23.34 -9.72 1.23
N CYS A 45 23.44 -9.79 -0.10
CA CYS A 45 23.31 -11.02 -0.86
C CYS A 45 24.71 -11.58 -1.11
N LYS A 46 24.91 -12.90 -0.97
CA LYS A 46 26.21 -13.54 -1.14
C LYS A 46 26.54 -13.93 -2.59
N ALA A 47 25.52 -14.21 -3.40
CA ALA A 47 25.67 -14.70 -4.76
C ALA A 47 24.58 -14.10 -5.67
N PRO A 48 24.87 -12.99 -6.38
CA PRO A 48 26.13 -12.23 -6.39
C PRO A 48 26.37 -11.49 -5.07
N LEU A 49 27.64 -11.17 -4.78
CA LEU A 49 28.00 -10.37 -3.61
C LEU A 49 27.51 -8.93 -3.79
N LEU A 50 26.35 -8.62 -3.20
CA LEU A 50 25.63 -7.37 -3.41
C LEU A 50 25.23 -6.78 -2.07
N LEU A 51 25.61 -5.52 -1.86
CA LEU A 51 25.21 -4.73 -0.70
C LEU A 51 23.96 -3.91 -1.05
N LEU A 52 22.93 -4.02 -0.22
CA LEU A 52 21.67 -3.30 -0.38
C LEU A 52 21.38 -2.51 0.90
N CYS A 53 20.69 -1.39 0.74
CA CYS A 53 20.15 -0.58 1.82
C CYS A 53 18.62 -0.66 1.76
N ILE A 54 17.99 -0.94 2.88
CA ILE A 54 16.54 -0.97 3.03
C ILE A 54 16.13 0.18 3.94
N ASP A 55 15.19 1.01 3.49
CA ASP A 55 14.53 2.00 4.33
C ASP A 55 13.55 1.27 5.26
N GLN A 56 13.81 1.32 6.57
CA GLN A 56 13.05 0.52 7.55
C GLN A 56 11.58 0.94 7.62
N HIS A 57 11.30 2.24 7.47
CA HIS A 57 9.95 2.78 7.52
C HIS A 57 9.20 2.41 6.25
N ALA A 58 9.80 2.64 5.08
CA ALA A 58 9.21 2.30 3.80
C ALA A 58 8.91 0.79 3.65
N ALA A 59 9.82 -0.06 4.14
CA ALA A 59 9.65 -1.50 4.14
C ALA A 59 8.47 -1.92 5.01
N ASP A 60 8.40 -1.43 6.25
CA ASP A 60 7.35 -1.83 7.19
C ASP A 60 5.98 -1.23 6.81
N GLU A 61 5.97 0.01 6.29
CA GLU A 61 4.76 0.61 5.70
C GLU A 61 4.20 -0.26 4.58
N ARG A 62 5.05 -0.78 3.68
CA ARG A 62 4.62 -1.67 2.59
C ARG A 62 4.06 -2.99 3.14
N VAL A 63 4.75 -3.61 4.09
CA VAL A 63 4.27 -4.85 4.74
C VAL A 63 2.90 -4.63 5.36
N LYS A 64 2.72 -3.55 6.12
CA LYS A 64 1.47 -3.22 6.81
C LYS A 64 0.36 -2.88 5.84
N LEU A 65 0.64 -2.11 4.78
CA LEU A 65 -0.35 -1.80 3.76
C LEU A 65 -0.88 -3.06 3.08
N GLU A 66 0.01 -3.94 2.61
CA GLU A 66 -0.44 -5.16 1.93
C GLU A 66 -1.14 -6.13 2.88
N ALA A 67 -0.73 -6.21 4.14
CA ALA A 67 -1.46 -6.96 5.16
C ALA A 67 -2.88 -6.42 5.37
N LEU A 68 -3.05 -5.09 5.45
CA LEU A 68 -4.35 -4.44 5.55
C LEU A 68 -5.20 -4.67 4.30
N GLU A 69 -4.62 -4.55 3.11
CA GLU A 69 -5.31 -4.86 1.86
C GLU A 69 -5.77 -6.32 1.83
N ASN A 70 -4.91 -7.29 2.17
CA ASN A 70 -5.29 -8.70 2.17
C ASN A 70 -6.42 -9.01 3.18
N ALA A 71 -6.40 -8.35 4.33
CA ALA A 71 -7.42 -8.51 5.37
C ALA A 71 -8.78 -7.90 4.98
N HIS A 72 -8.78 -6.73 4.33
CA HIS A 72 -10.02 -5.97 4.09
C HIS A 72 -10.59 -6.12 2.68
N LEU A 73 -9.82 -6.61 1.71
CA LEU A 73 -10.26 -6.70 0.32
C LEU A 73 -10.84 -8.08 -0.06
N SER A 74 -10.77 -9.06 0.82
CA SER A 74 -11.30 -10.41 0.60
C SER A 74 -12.73 -10.60 1.11
N ALA A 75 -13.25 -9.64 1.87
CA ALA A 75 -14.58 -9.65 2.47
C ALA A 75 -15.27 -8.28 2.29
N ALA A 76 -16.50 -8.15 2.77
CA ALA A 76 -17.17 -6.85 2.84
C ALA A 76 -16.35 -5.88 3.70
N PHE A 77 -16.15 -4.66 3.20
CA PHE A 77 -15.31 -3.68 3.86
C PHE A 77 -15.94 -3.21 5.19
N PRO A 78 -15.15 -3.03 6.27
CA PRO A 78 -15.69 -2.56 7.54
C PRO A 78 -16.44 -1.25 7.39
N SER A 79 -17.65 -1.19 7.96
CA SER A 79 -18.54 -0.04 7.86
C SER A 79 -19.33 0.17 9.15
N ARG A 80 -19.89 1.37 9.30
CA ARG A 80 -20.83 1.68 10.38
C ARG A 80 -22.05 2.41 9.85
N SER A 81 -23.16 2.27 10.58
CA SER A 81 -24.34 3.11 10.38
C SER A 81 -24.09 4.51 10.94
N LEU A 82 -24.61 5.51 10.22
CA LEU A 82 -24.66 6.89 10.68
C LEU A 82 -25.81 7.05 11.69
N ASP A 83 -25.60 7.82 12.75
CA ASP A 83 -26.64 8.10 13.75
C ASP A 83 -27.83 8.84 13.14
N LYS A 84 -27.56 9.64 12.09
CA LYS A 84 -28.54 10.27 11.23
C LYS A 84 -28.11 10.08 9.79
N SER A 85 -28.98 9.50 8.97
CA SER A 85 -28.76 9.37 7.53
C SER A 85 -28.58 10.76 6.91
N HIS A 86 -27.58 10.92 6.05
CA HIS A 86 -27.34 12.18 5.36
C HIS A 86 -28.16 12.22 4.08
N VAL A 87 -28.97 13.27 3.88
CA VAL A 87 -29.75 13.42 2.64
C VAL A 87 -28.80 13.72 1.49
N LEU A 88 -28.94 13.01 0.38
CA LEU A 88 -28.12 13.15 -0.81
C LEU A 88 -28.93 13.86 -1.91
N GLU A 89 -28.39 14.95 -2.43
CA GLU A 89 -28.91 15.61 -3.63
C GLU A 89 -28.25 14.98 -4.86
N LEU A 90 -28.80 13.83 -5.30
CA LEU A 90 -28.27 13.11 -6.46
C LEU A 90 -28.88 13.63 -7.77
N ASN A 91 -28.05 13.81 -8.79
CA ASN A 91 -28.52 14.00 -10.16
C ASN A 91 -28.89 12.66 -10.84
N ASP A 92 -29.49 12.70 -12.03
CA ASP A 92 -29.97 11.48 -12.72
C ASP A 92 -28.84 10.49 -13.06
N ILE A 93 -27.64 11.00 -13.36
CA ILE A 93 -26.47 10.16 -13.63
C ILE A 93 -26.04 9.44 -12.35
N GLU A 94 -25.94 10.16 -11.23
CA GLU A 94 -25.58 9.59 -9.93
C GLU A 94 -26.60 8.56 -9.44
N LYS A 95 -27.90 8.84 -9.59
CA LYS A 95 -28.97 7.87 -9.30
C LYS A 95 -28.79 6.59 -10.12
N GLN A 96 -28.49 6.74 -11.42
CA GLN A 96 -28.22 5.59 -12.28
C GLN A 96 -26.98 4.83 -11.85
N VAL A 97 -25.90 5.51 -11.47
CA VAL A 97 -24.66 4.88 -10.96
C VAL A 97 -24.95 4.09 -9.69
N VAL A 98 -25.70 4.65 -8.73
CA VAL A 98 -26.08 3.95 -7.49
C VAL A 98 -26.86 2.68 -7.81
N ARG A 99 -27.81 2.73 -8.74
CA ARG A 99 -28.60 1.57 -9.16
C ARG A 99 -27.75 0.52 -9.88
N CYS A 100 -26.87 0.94 -10.80
CA CYS A 100 -26.01 0.04 -11.57
C CYS A 100 -24.87 -0.60 -10.75
N HIS A 101 -24.37 0.10 -9.73
CA HIS A 101 -23.18 -0.29 -8.97
C HIS A 101 -23.46 -0.57 -7.49
N GLY A 102 -24.72 -0.82 -7.12
CA GLY A 102 -25.14 -1.01 -5.73
C GLY A 102 -24.36 -2.11 -5.00
N ASP A 103 -24.00 -3.20 -5.67
CA ASP A 103 -23.18 -4.27 -5.08
C ASP A 103 -21.75 -3.79 -4.73
N SER A 104 -21.13 -2.99 -5.61
CA SER A 104 -19.78 -2.45 -5.36
C SER A 104 -19.82 -1.42 -4.22
N ILE A 105 -20.81 -0.53 -4.24
CA ILE A 105 -21.07 0.45 -3.18
C ILE A 105 -21.21 -0.25 -1.82
N ARG A 106 -22.05 -1.29 -1.74
CA ARG A 106 -22.24 -2.09 -0.53
C ARG A 106 -20.99 -2.87 -0.13
N HIS A 107 -20.28 -3.46 -1.09
CA HIS A 107 -19.03 -4.18 -0.84
C HIS A 107 -18.00 -3.28 -0.15
N TRP A 108 -17.92 -2.02 -0.56
CA TRP A 108 -17.06 -1.02 0.04
C TRP A 108 -17.65 -0.33 1.28
N GLY A 109 -18.77 -0.83 1.82
CA GLY A 109 -19.28 -0.40 3.12
C GLY A 109 -20.15 0.86 3.08
N PHE A 110 -20.51 1.36 1.90
CA PHE A 110 -21.51 2.41 1.75
C PHE A 110 -22.92 1.79 1.64
N GLU A 111 -23.90 2.42 2.27
CA GLU A 111 -25.31 2.06 2.08
C GLU A 111 -26.12 3.31 1.77
N VAL A 112 -26.83 3.27 0.64
CA VAL A 112 -27.73 4.34 0.21
C VAL A 112 -29.15 3.80 0.21
N VAL A 113 -30.05 4.57 0.82
CA VAL A 113 -31.48 4.27 0.91
C VAL A 113 -32.23 5.22 -0.03
N GLU A 114 -33.02 4.64 -0.94
CA GLU A 114 -33.96 5.34 -1.81
C GLU A 114 -35.35 5.32 -1.15
N ASP A 115 -35.92 6.50 -0.92
CA ASP A 115 -37.31 6.68 -0.54
C ASP A 115 -38.15 6.83 -1.81
N GLY A 116 -38.80 5.72 -2.20
CA GLY A 116 -39.49 5.57 -3.48
C GLY A 116 -40.71 6.48 -3.66
N ASP A 117 -41.25 7.06 -2.57
CA ASP A 117 -42.44 7.90 -2.63
C ASP A 117 -42.10 9.37 -2.93
N VAL A 118 -40.88 9.82 -2.63
CA VAL A 118 -40.50 11.24 -2.65
C VAL A 118 -39.17 11.54 -3.36
N ASP A 119 -38.66 10.62 -4.20
CA ASP A 119 -37.36 10.72 -4.91
C ASP A 119 -36.23 11.25 -4.01
N LYS A 120 -36.22 10.76 -2.76
CA LYS A 120 -35.29 11.20 -1.73
C LYS A 120 -34.27 10.10 -1.48
N TRP A 121 -33.00 10.49 -1.50
CA TRP A 121 -31.88 9.58 -1.32
C TRP A 121 -31.16 9.92 -0.04
N SER A 122 -30.70 8.90 0.69
CA SER A 122 -29.94 9.13 1.92
C SER A 122 -28.82 8.13 2.11
N LEU A 123 -27.66 8.63 2.55
CA LEU A 123 -26.53 7.81 2.94
C LEU A 123 -26.75 7.32 4.38
N ALA A 124 -26.87 6.02 4.57
CA ALA A 124 -27.17 5.38 5.86
C ALA A 124 -25.94 4.73 6.50
N ARG A 125 -24.98 4.26 5.69
CA ARG A 125 -23.72 3.65 6.17
C ARG A 125 -22.52 4.15 5.37
N VAL A 126 -21.37 4.18 6.04
CA VAL A 126 -20.08 4.58 5.46
C VAL A 126 -18.97 3.62 5.86
N PRO A 127 -17.94 3.41 5.01
CA PRO A 127 -16.76 2.65 5.36
C PRO A 127 -15.96 3.31 6.48
N VAL A 128 -15.32 2.47 7.29
CA VAL A 128 -14.52 2.89 8.44
C VAL A 128 -13.19 2.14 8.48
N VAL A 129 -12.12 2.87 8.76
CA VAL A 129 -10.81 2.30 9.06
C VAL A 129 -10.23 3.02 10.27
N ASP A 130 -9.98 2.29 11.36
CA ASP A 130 -9.30 2.83 12.55
C ASP A 130 -9.91 4.17 13.01
N HIS A 131 -11.23 4.14 13.22
CA HIS A 131 -12.06 5.29 13.64
C HIS A 131 -12.20 6.44 12.64
N ARG A 132 -11.61 6.32 11.43
CA ARG A 132 -11.84 7.27 10.34
C ARG A 132 -13.00 6.79 9.49
N GLU A 133 -13.99 7.66 9.34
CA GLU A 133 -15.20 7.39 8.57
C GLU A 133 -15.12 8.15 7.24
N ALA A 134 -15.63 7.54 6.16
CA ALA A 134 -15.80 8.26 4.91
C ALA A 134 -16.92 9.30 5.02
N THR A 135 -16.75 10.42 4.35
CA THR A 135 -17.71 11.52 4.31
C THR A 135 -18.69 11.38 3.13
N CYS A 136 -19.64 12.30 3.03
CA CYS A 136 -20.49 12.39 1.84
C CYS A 136 -19.68 12.80 0.60
N ASP A 137 -18.70 13.70 0.75
CA ASP A 137 -17.80 14.07 -0.34
C ASP A 137 -17.00 12.87 -0.85
N ASP A 138 -16.52 12.01 0.04
CA ASP A 138 -15.85 10.76 -0.31
C ASP A 138 -16.78 9.82 -1.11
N PHE A 139 -18.08 9.82 -0.79
CA PHE A 139 -19.08 9.06 -1.53
C PHE A 139 -19.32 9.63 -2.94
N PHE A 140 -19.47 10.96 -3.08
CA PHE A 140 -19.60 11.61 -4.39
C PHE A 140 -18.35 11.44 -5.26
N GLU A 141 -17.15 11.52 -4.67
CA GLU A 141 -15.88 11.20 -5.36
C GLU A 141 -15.92 9.77 -5.91
N TYR A 142 -16.47 8.83 -5.15
CA TYR A 142 -16.60 7.45 -5.60
C TYR A 142 -17.65 7.26 -6.70
N LEU A 143 -18.80 7.93 -6.62
CA LEU A 143 -19.80 7.91 -7.70
C LEU A 143 -19.23 8.44 -9.01
N HIS A 144 -18.48 9.55 -8.95
CA HIS A 144 -17.81 10.11 -10.12
C HIS A 144 -16.80 9.13 -10.74
N LEU A 145 -16.03 8.42 -9.90
CA LEU A 145 -15.09 7.41 -10.35
C LEU A 145 -15.80 6.24 -11.06
N LEU A 146 -16.89 5.73 -10.48
CA LEU A 146 -17.68 4.65 -11.06
C LEU A 146 -18.30 5.06 -12.40
N ALA A 147 -18.84 6.28 -12.49
CA ALA A 147 -19.41 6.83 -13.71
C ALA A 147 -18.37 6.93 -14.86
N THR A 148 -17.13 7.28 -14.52
CA THR A 148 -16.09 7.57 -15.52
C THR A 148 -15.38 6.31 -16.04
N MET A 149 -15.11 5.35 -15.14
CA MET A 149 -14.24 4.22 -15.46
C MET A 149 -14.98 2.89 -15.70
N ALA A 150 -16.30 2.84 -15.44
CA ALA A 150 -17.19 1.71 -15.71
C ALA A 150 -16.65 0.32 -15.29
N ALA A 151 -15.84 0.25 -14.23
CA ALA A 151 -15.26 -1.00 -13.75
C ALA A 151 -15.83 -1.39 -12.37
N PRO A 152 -16.37 -2.61 -12.21
CA PRO A 152 -17.11 -3.01 -11.00
C PRO A 152 -16.21 -3.18 -9.76
N THR A 153 -14.90 -3.32 -9.94
CA THR A 153 -13.93 -3.58 -8.88
C THR A 153 -13.19 -2.33 -8.40
N LEU A 154 -13.63 -1.14 -8.82
CA LEU A 154 -12.98 0.11 -8.42
C LEU A 154 -13.14 0.34 -6.94
N ARG A 155 -12.01 0.59 -6.30
CA ARG A 155 -11.92 0.95 -4.88
C ARG A 155 -12.18 2.45 -4.70
N PRO A 156 -13.02 2.85 -3.73
CA PRO A 156 -13.16 4.24 -3.34
C PRO A 156 -11.82 4.88 -2.97
N PRO A 157 -11.51 6.09 -3.47
CA PRO A 157 -10.27 6.78 -3.13
C PRO A 157 -10.08 6.99 -1.63
N ALA A 158 -11.16 7.25 -0.88
CA ALA A 158 -11.15 7.39 0.58
C ALA A 158 -10.58 6.16 1.29
N ILE A 159 -10.95 4.96 0.84
CA ILE A 159 -10.44 3.71 1.41
C ILE A 159 -8.94 3.59 1.19
N THR A 160 -8.44 3.90 -0.02
CA THR A 160 -7.00 3.94 -0.29
C THR A 160 -6.30 4.91 0.67
N ARG A 161 -6.81 6.14 0.81
CA ARG A 161 -6.26 7.14 1.74
C ARG A 161 -6.22 6.63 3.18
N PHE A 162 -7.27 5.95 3.63
CA PHE A 162 -7.36 5.46 5.01
C PHE A 162 -6.38 4.30 5.26
N LEU A 163 -6.29 3.33 4.35
CA LEU A 163 -5.36 2.21 4.46
C LEU A 163 -3.91 2.69 4.45
N HIS A 164 -3.55 3.62 3.55
CA HIS A 164 -2.21 4.22 3.51
C HIS A 164 -1.90 4.96 4.82
N SER A 165 -2.82 5.80 5.30
CA SER A 165 -2.64 6.54 6.55
C SER A 165 -2.47 5.61 7.75
N ARG A 166 -3.22 4.50 7.81
CA ARG A 166 -3.11 3.51 8.88
C ARG A 166 -1.79 2.74 8.81
N ALA A 167 -1.38 2.32 7.62
CA ALA A 167 -0.09 1.64 7.42
C ALA A 167 1.07 2.55 7.86
N CYS A 168 1.07 3.81 7.43
CA CYS A 168 2.12 4.77 7.76
C CYS A 168 2.20 5.06 9.28
N ARG A 169 1.05 5.31 9.94
CA ARG A 169 1.01 5.62 11.39
C ARG A 169 1.40 4.46 12.28
N SER A 170 1.23 3.22 11.81
CA SER A 170 1.57 2.04 12.58
C SER A 170 2.96 1.50 12.23
N ALA A 171 3.61 1.99 11.17
CA ALA A 171 4.93 1.55 10.73
C ALA A 171 6.04 1.94 11.71
N ILE A 172 7.14 1.17 11.69
CA ILE A 172 8.39 1.50 12.36
C ILE A 172 8.82 2.92 11.95
N MET A 173 9.18 3.75 12.91
CA MET A 173 9.59 5.13 12.68
C MET A 173 11.10 5.22 12.44
N PHE A 174 11.52 6.31 11.82
CA PHE A 174 12.93 6.69 11.82
C PHE A 174 13.36 7.10 13.22
N GLY A 175 14.47 6.54 13.67
CA GLY A 175 14.97 6.70 15.05
C GLY A 175 14.72 5.47 15.91
N ASP A 176 13.78 4.60 15.53
CA ASP A 176 13.47 3.39 16.29
C ASP A 176 14.63 2.38 16.18
N PRO A 177 15.23 1.96 17.30
CA PRO A 177 16.24 0.91 17.30
C PRO A 177 15.58 -0.44 16.99
N LEU A 178 16.21 -1.21 16.10
CA LEU A 178 15.78 -2.57 15.76
C LEU A 178 16.90 -3.55 16.07
N THR A 179 16.55 -4.64 16.72
CA THR A 179 17.42 -5.81 16.84
C THR A 179 17.65 -6.44 15.47
N ARG A 180 18.72 -7.24 15.35
CA ARG A 180 19.01 -7.99 14.12
C ARG A 180 17.87 -8.95 13.75
N GLU A 181 17.19 -9.53 14.74
CA GLU A 181 16.07 -10.44 14.54
C GLU A 181 14.82 -9.74 14.02
N GLU A 182 14.52 -8.53 14.52
CA GLU A 182 13.44 -7.68 14.00
C GLU A 182 13.71 -7.26 12.56
N CYS A 183 14.94 -6.84 12.25
CA CYS A 183 15.37 -6.55 10.87
C CYS A 183 15.14 -7.76 9.95
N GLN A 184 15.58 -8.94 10.36
CA GLN A 184 15.42 -10.18 9.58
C GLN A 184 13.94 -10.52 9.38
N THR A 185 13.11 -10.30 10.40
CA THR A 185 11.66 -10.54 10.33
C THR A 185 10.97 -9.59 9.37
N LEU A 186 11.30 -8.30 9.42
CA LEU A 186 10.79 -7.30 8.49
C LEU A 186 11.13 -7.66 7.03
N ILE A 187 12.38 -8.06 6.76
CA ILE A 187 12.80 -8.45 5.40
C ILE A 187 12.04 -9.70 4.92
N ARG A 188 11.83 -10.69 5.80
CA ARG A 188 11.04 -11.88 5.46
C ARG A 188 9.60 -11.50 5.11
N GLN A 189 8.95 -10.65 5.91
CA GLN A 189 7.61 -10.17 5.62
C GLN A 189 7.57 -9.37 4.31
N LEU A 190 8.54 -8.47 4.11
CA LEU A 190 8.66 -7.70 2.88
C LEU A 190 8.77 -8.63 1.66
N SER A 191 9.54 -9.72 1.76
CA SER A 191 9.70 -10.69 0.66
C SER A 191 8.39 -11.36 0.20
N THR A 192 7.36 -11.37 1.05
CA THR A 192 6.03 -11.92 0.72
C THR A 192 5.09 -10.89 0.09
N CYS A 193 5.46 -9.61 0.10
CA CYS A 193 4.66 -8.55 -0.50
C CYS A 193 4.66 -8.66 -2.04
N ARG A 194 3.57 -8.20 -2.67
CA ARG A 194 3.46 -8.10 -4.12
C ARG A 194 4.41 -7.03 -4.68
N LEU A 195 4.54 -5.91 -3.97
CA LEU A 195 5.37 -4.75 -4.36
C LEU A 195 6.49 -4.46 -3.33
N PRO A 196 7.42 -5.39 -3.07
CA PRO A 196 8.38 -5.28 -1.97
C PRO A 196 9.45 -4.19 -2.16
N PHE A 197 9.52 -3.65 -3.36
CA PHE A 197 10.52 -2.70 -3.83
C PHE A 197 10.03 -1.25 -3.83
N GLN A 198 8.78 -1.01 -3.42
CA GLN A 198 8.18 0.32 -3.40
C GLN A 198 7.46 0.53 -2.05
N CYS A 199 7.56 1.71 -1.45
CA CYS A 199 6.70 2.09 -0.32
C CYS A 199 5.26 2.31 -0.78
N ALA A 200 4.33 2.61 0.14
CA ALA A 200 2.94 2.88 -0.22
C ALA A 200 2.80 4.05 -1.20
N HIS A 201 3.75 4.97 -1.20
CA HIS A 201 3.76 6.19 -2.02
C HIS A 201 4.58 6.06 -3.32
N GLY A 202 5.05 4.85 -3.66
CA GLY A 202 5.76 4.57 -4.92
C GLY A 202 7.26 4.88 -4.91
N ARG A 203 7.83 5.33 -3.79
CA ARG A 203 9.29 5.52 -3.65
C ARG A 203 9.99 4.16 -3.47
N PRO A 204 11.24 3.99 -3.90
CA PRO A 204 11.97 2.76 -3.65
C PRO A 204 12.12 2.47 -2.14
N SER A 205 11.79 1.25 -1.72
CA SER A 205 12.03 0.77 -0.35
C SER A 205 13.41 0.13 -0.17
N ILE A 206 14.02 -0.31 -1.28
CA ILE A 206 15.30 -1.01 -1.32
C ILE A 206 16.16 -0.36 -2.40
N ILE A 207 17.38 0.01 -2.04
CA ILE A 207 18.36 0.56 -2.96
C ILE A 207 19.62 -0.30 -2.92
N PRO A 208 20.08 -0.83 -4.06
CA PRO A 208 21.39 -1.43 -4.16
C PRO A 208 22.49 -0.37 -4.05
N LEU A 209 23.48 -0.62 -3.20
CA LEU A 209 24.60 0.29 -2.97
C LEU A 209 25.79 -0.05 -3.86
N VAL A 210 26.25 -1.30 -3.77
CA VAL A 210 27.44 -1.76 -4.49
C VAL A 210 27.34 -3.24 -4.78
N GLN A 211 27.69 -3.63 -6.00
CA GLN A 211 27.96 -5.03 -6.36
C GLN A 211 29.46 -5.25 -6.40
N PHE A 212 29.92 -6.24 -5.66
CA PHE A 212 31.31 -6.66 -5.68
C PHE A 212 31.50 -7.71 -6.76
N THR A 213 32.47 -7.49 -7.64
CA THR A 213 32.96 -8.51 -8.57
C THR A 213 34.12 -9.23 -7.89
N GLN A 214 34.11 -10.56 -7.83
CA GLN A 214 35.34 -11.27 -7.51
C GLN A 214 36.38 -10.89 -8.57
N SER A 215 37.55 -10.42 -8.14
CA SER A 215 38.69 -10.30 -9.03
C SER A 215 39.22 -11.71 -9.24
N ASP A 216 39.37 -12.12 -10.50
CA ASP A 216 40.16 -13.30 -10.86
C ASP A 216 41.60 -13.18 -10.31
#